data_AF-A0A365TIC6-F1
#
_entry.id   AF-A0A365TIC6-F1
#
_cell.length_a   1.000
_cell.length_b   1.000
_cell.length_c   1.000
_cell.angle_alpha   90.00
_cell.angle_beta   90.00
_cell.angle_gamma   90.00
#
_symmetry.space_group_name_H-M   'P 1'
#
loop_
_entity.id
_entity.type
_entity.pdbx_description
1 polymer ?
#
loop_
_entity_poly.entity_id
_entity_poly.type
_entity_poly.pdbx_seq_one_letter_code
_entity_poly.pdbx_strand_id
1 'polypeptide(L)'
;MPLQWTGQVTLHISNTEEDVVVQGQDLELIQAGLRILDHDEVRHEFIYGYDDPRFELEINATVEKNTVEIDSPFLNAKASAAVEERANTLAATFHHDPDIDDEPLTPVSSN
;
A
#
# COMPACT_ATOMS: atom_id res chain seq x y z
N MET A 1 1.79 7.84 8.11
CA MET A 1 2.49 8.06 6.83
C MET A 1 2.01 7.03 5.83
N PRO A 2 1.31 7.43 4.75
CA PRO A 2 0.98 6.51 3.66
C PRO A 2 2.22 6.20 2.83
N LEU A 3 2.27 5.00 2.25
CA LEU A 3 3.23 4.66 1.21
C LEU A 3 2.98 5.50 -0.05
N GLN A 4 4.06 5.89 -0.72
CA GLN A 4 3.98 6.50 -2.04
C GLN A 4 4.14 5.41 -3.09
N TRP A 5 3.08 5.16 -3.84
CA TRP A 5 3.04 4.14 -4.89
C TRP A 5 3.47 4.69 -6.24
N THR A 6 4.17 3.86 -7.01
CA THR A 6 4.57 4.11 -8.40
C THR A 6 4.37 2.84 -9.23
N GLY A 7 4.31 2.99 -10.55
CA GLY A 7 4.05 1.87 -11.45
C GLY A 7 2.56 1.52 -11.55
N GLN A 8 2.27 0.33 -12.06
CA GLN A 8 0.91 -0.10 -12.37
C GLN A 8 0.75 -1.62 -12.34
N VAL A 9 -0.51 -2.05 -12.22
CA VAL A 9 -0.95 -3.43 -12.49
C VAL A 9 -1.83 -3.43 -13.73
N THR A 10 -1.59 -4.35 -14.64
CA THR A 10 -2.44 -4.61 -15.80
C THR A 10 -3.20 -5.92 -15.58
N LEU A 11 -4.53 -5.81 -15.57
CA LEU A 11 -5.46 -6.88 -15.33
C LEU A 11 -6.24 -7.17 -16.60
N HIS A 12 -6.34 -8.44 -16.97
CA HIS A 12 -7.12 -8.88 -18.12
C HIS A 12 -8.49 -9.39 -17.66
N ILE A 13 -9.55 -8.87 -18.26
CA ILE A 13 -10.93 -9.31 -18.01
C ILE A 13 -11.35 -10.24 -19.15
N SER A 14 -11.29 -11.55 -18.89
CA SER A 14 -11.46 -12.58 -19.93
C SER A 14 -12.85 -12.56 -20.58
N ASN A 15 -13.88 -12.05 -19.89
CA ASN A 15 -15.25 -12.03 -20.40
C ASN A 15 -15.49 -10.90 -21.43
N THR A 16 -14.70 -9.83 -21.37
CA THR A 16 -14.79 -8.70 -22.30
C THR A 16 -13.57 -8.57 -23.21
N GLU A 17 -12.56 -9.44 -23.03
CA GLU A 17 -11.24 -9.35 -23.67
C GLU A 17 -10.58 -7.97 -23.49
N GLU A 18 -10.89 -7.31 -22.37
CA GLU A 18 -10.45 -5.95 -22.04
C GLU A 18 -9.29 -6.00 -21.06
N ASP A 19 -8.34 -5.07 -21.22
CA ASP A 19 -7.28 -4.86 -20.24
C ASP A 19 -7.59 -3.60 -19.42
N VAL A 20 -7.55 -3.73 -18.10
CA VAL A 20 -7.67 -2.62 -17.14
C VAL A 20 -6.30 -2.34 -16.54
N VAL A 21 -5.93 -1.06 -16.51
CA VAL A 21 -4.69 -0.60 -15.91
C VAL A 21 -5.03 0.15 -14.62
N VAL A 22 -4.54 -0.36 -13.49
CA VAL A 22 -4.63 0.29 -12.19
C VAL A 22 -3.29 0.95 -11.90
N GLN A 23 -3.26 2.29 -11.80
CA GLN A 23 -2.03 3.00 -11.44
C GLN A 23 -1.84 2.93 -9.92
N GLY A 24 -0.59 2.90 -9.46
CA GLY A 24 -0.30 2.90 -8.02
C GLY A 24 -0.90 4.11 -7.28
N GLN A 25 -1.01 5.27 -7.96
CA GLN A 25 -1.64 6.48 -7.42
C GLN A 25 -3.16 6.38 -7.24
N ASP A 26 -3.80 5.40 -7.91
CA ASP A 26 -5.24 5.17 -7.81
C ASP A 26 -5.58 4.22 -6.65
N LEU A 27 -4.56 3.67 -5.98
CA LEU A 27 -4.73 2.82 -4.81
C LEU A 27 -5.13 3.65 -3.59
N GLU A 28 -6.19 3.24 -2.93
CA GLU A 28 -6.68 3.86 -1.70
C GLU A 28 -6.17 3.10 -0.47
N LEU A 29 -5.73 3.83 0.55
CA LEU A 29 -5.35 3.23 1.82
C LEU A 29 -6.61 2.75 2.55
N ILE A 30 -6.74 1.44 2.72
CA ILE A 30 -7.84 0.80 3.46
C ILE A 30 -7.50 0.75 4.95
N GLN A 31 -6.30 0.28 5.28
CA GLN A 31 -5.87 0.07 6.66
C GLN A 31 -4.37 0.33 6.82
N ALA A 32 -3.99 0.92 7.94
CA ALA A 32 -2.60 1.02 8.38
C ALA A 32 -2.50 0.59 9.83
N GLY A 33 -1.47 -0.18 10.15
CA GLY A 33 -1.21 -0.74 11.47
C GLY A 33 0.27 -0.69 11.83
N LEU A 34 0.53 -0.85 13.12
CA LEU A 34 1.86 -0.89 13.70
C LEU A 34 1.94 -2.12 14.60
N ARG A 35 2.96 -2.94 14.38
CA ARG A 35 3.26 -4.12 15.19
C ARG A 35 4.66 -3.99 15.79
N ILE A 36 4.74 -4.13 17.10
CA ILE A 36 6.01 -4.23 17.82
C ILE A 36 6.42 -5.70 17.78
N LEU A 37 7.61 -5.97 17.21
CA LEU A 37 8.12 -7.33 17.07
C LEU A 37 8.89 -7.76 18.32
N ASP A 38 10.01 -7.07 18.62
CA ASP A 38 10.84 -7.21 19.84
C ASP A 38 11.98 -6.17 19.81
N HIS A 39 12.57 -5.80 20.96
CA HIS A 39 13.76 -4.91 21.05
C HIS A 39 13.67 -3.60 20.24
N ASP A 40 12.55 -2.87 20.38
CA ASP A 40 12.26 -1.63 19.65
C ASP A 40 12.17 -1.78 18.12
N GLU A 41 12.07 -3.02 17.61
CA GLU A 41 11.77 -3.27 16.21
C GLU A 41 10.28 -3.11 15.93
N VAL A 42 10.00 -2.23 14.99
CA VAL A 42 8.65 -1.85 14.57
C VAL A 42 8.42 -2.27 13.13
N ARG A 43 7.31 -2.97 12.90
CA ARG A 43 6.78 -3.28 11.57
C ARG A 43 5.52 -2.47 11.33
N HIS A 44 5.51 -1.71 10.23
CA HIS A 44 4.30 -1.08 9.75
C HIS A 44 3.62 -2.00 8.74
N GLU A 45 2.30 -2.13 8.83
CA GLU A 45 1.50 -2.95 7.92
C GLU A 45 0.49 -2.04 7.24
N PHE A 46 0.41 -2.09 5.92
CA PHE A 46 -0.47 -1.28 5.10
C PHE A 46 -1.29 -2.17 4.17
N ILE A 47 -2.58 -1.88 4.08
CA ILE A 47 -3.50 -2.50 3.14
C ILE A 47 -4.02 -1.40 2.23
N TYR A 48 -3.74 -1.54 0.94
CA TYR A 48 -4.25 -0.69 -0.11
C TYR A 48 -5.24 -1.45 -0.96
N GLY A 49 -6.19 -0.76 -1.58
CA GLY A 49 -7.03 -1.40 -2.56
C GLY A 49 -7.56 -0.47 -3.64
N TYR A 50 -8.18 -1.10 -4.63
CA TYR A 50 -8.84 -0.46 -5.75
C TYR A 50 -10.13 -1.23 -6.04
N ASP A 51 -11.25 -0.50 -6.05
CA ASP A 51 -12.58 -1.06 -6.24
C ASP A 51 -13.11 -0.74 -7.65
N ASP A 52 -13.29 -1.78 -8.47
CA ASP A 52 -13.93 -1.71 -9.77
C ASP A 52 -15.30 -2.41 -9.71
N PRO A 53 -16.30 -2.00 -10.51
CA PRO A 53 -17.56 -2.75 -10.62
C PRO A 53 -17.39 -4.26 -10.94
N ARG A 54 -16.25 -4.65 -11.51
CA ARG A 54 -15.95 -6.01 -11.99
C ARG A 54 -15.03 -6.79 -11.06
N PHE A 55 -14.19 -6.12 -10.25
CA PHE A 55 -13.24 -6.77 -9.35
C PHE A 55 -12.83 -5.85 -8.20
N GLU A 56 -12.26 -6.43 -7.16
CA GLU A 56 -11.51 -5.74 -6.11
C GLU A 56 -10.05 -6.18 -6.19
N LEU A 57 -9.14 -5.21 -6.12
CA LEU A 57 -7.70 -5.42 -6.00
C LEU A 57 -7.28 -4.99 -4.59
N GLU A 58 -6.60 -5.87 -3.86
CA GLU A 58 -6.01 -5.57 -2.56
C GLU A 58 -4.50 -5.82 -2.61
N ILE A 59 -3.74 -4.94 -1.98
CA ILE A 59 -2.28 -5.01 -1.92
C ILE A 59 -1.85 -4.78 -0.48
N ASN A 60 -1.16 -5.79 0.06
CA ASN A 60 -0.53 -5.72 1.36
C ASN A 60 0.92 -5.27 1.19
N ALA A 61 1.33 -4.31 2.00
CA ALA A 61 2.71 -3.85 2.05
C ALA A 61 3.15 -3.71 3.50
N THR A 62 4.36 -4.17 3.79
CA THR A 62 4.95 -4.05 5.12
C THR A 62 6.23 -3.24 5.06
N VAL A 63 6.51 -2.51 6.13
CA VAL A 63 7.74 -1.74 6.25
C VAL A 63 8.45 -2.10 7.54
N GLU A 64 9.69 -2.55 7.40
CA GLU A 64 10.59 -2.91 8.49
C GLU A 64 11.98 -2.34 8.19
N LYS A 65 12.58 -1.61 9.16
CA LYS A 65 13.91 -1.00 9.00
C LYS A 65 14.10 -0.22 7.68
N ASN A 66 13.09 0.56 7.29
CA ASN A 66 13.01 1.31 6.02
C ASN A 66 12.98 0.48 4.73
N THR A 67 12.86 -0.85 4.84
CA THR A 67 12.65 -1.73 3.69
C THR A 67 11.16 -1.93 3.51
N VAL A 68 10.67 -1.70 2.30
CA VAL A 68 9.27 -1.96 1.93
C VAL A 68 9.20 -3.32 1.27
N GLU A 69 8.42 -4.22 1.86
CA GLU A 69 8.04 -5.50 1.27
C GLU A 69 6.61 -5.40 0.75
N ILE A 70 6.36 -5.81 -0.47
CA ILE A 70 5.05 -5.76 -1.13
C ILE A 70 4.65 -7.18 -1.46
N ASP A 71 3.50 -7.60 -0.95
CA ASP A 71 2.95 -8.91 -1.24
C ASP A 71 2.37 -8.96 -2.66
N SER A 72 2.22 -10.17 -3.20
CA SER A 72 1.49 -10.37 -4.45
C SER A 72 0.06 -9.81 -4.33
N PRO A 73 -0.44 -9.09 -5.35
CA PRO A 73 -1.78 -8.54 -5.27
C PRO A 73 -2.84 -9.63 -5.11
N PHE A 74 -3.81 -9.38 -4.26
CA PHE A 74 -4.98 -10.22 -4.10
C PHE A 74 -6.09 -9.69 -5.01
N LEU A 75 -6.56 -10.56 -5.91
CA LEU A 75 -7.61 -10.24 -6.88
C LEU A 75 -8.89 -11.00 -6.50
N ASN A 76 -9.95 -10.24 -6.20
CA ASN A 76 -11.27 -10.77 -5.94
C ASN A 76 -12.22 -10.37 -7.08
N ALA A 77 -12.49 -11.33 -7.97
CA ALA A 77 -13.40 -11.08 -9.09
C ALA A 77 -14.87 -11.06 -8.62
N LYS A 78 -15.63 -10.05 -9.03
CA LYS A 78 -17.07 -9.98 -8.74
C LYS A 78 -17.84 -10.87 -9.71
N ALA A 79 -19.01 -11.34 -9.28
CA ALA A 79 -19.81 -12.50 -9.73
C ALA A 79 -20.03 -12.74 -11.25
N SER A 80 -19.43 -11.97 -12.16
CA SER A 80 -19.54 -12.14 -13.61
C SER A 80 -18.28 -11.78 -14.39
N ALA A 81 -17.12 -11.58 -13.74
CA ALA A 81 -15.85 -11.32 -14.42
C ALA A 81 -14.84 -12.43 -14.08
N ALA A 82 -14.10 -12.90 -15.08
CA ALA A 82 -12.85 -13.61 -14.86
C ALA A 82 -11.73 -12.58 -15.02
N VAL A 83 -10.90 -12.40 -14.00
CA VAL A 83 -9.85 -11.38 -13.97
C VAL A 83 -8.52 -12.03 -13.64
N GLU A 84 -7.51 -11.75 -14.45
CA GLU A 84 -6.17 -12.30 -14.31
C GLU A 84 -5.12 -11.20 -14.36
N GLU A 85 -4.09 -11.30 -13.52
CA GLU A 85 -2.92 -10.42 -13.61
C GLU A 85 -2.11 -10.75 -14.86
N ARG A 86 -1.84 -9.75 -15.71
CA ARG A 86 -0.91 -9.89 -16.85
C ARG A 86 0.46 -9.32 -16.59
N ALA A 87 0.52 -8.20 -15.89
CA ALA A 87 1.76 -7.52 -15.56
C ALA A 87 1.60 -6.72 -14.28
N ASN A 88 2.64 -6.74 -13.45
CA ASN A 88 2.73 -5.95 -12.24
C ASN A 88 4.09 -5.28 -12.17
N THR A 89 4.07 -3.96 -12.05
CA THR A 89 5.26 -3.09 -11.93
C THR A 89 5.18 -2.20 -10.69
N LEU A 90 4.26 -2.49 -9.78
CA LEU A 90 4.05 -1.68 -8.59
C LEU A 90 5.30 -1.69 -7.70
N ALA A 91 5.64 -0.49 -7.26
CA ALA A 91 6.66 -0.26 -6.25
C ALA A 91 6.15 0.81 -5.28
N ALA A 92 6.51 0.66 -4.01
CA ALA A 92 6.16 1.58 -2.95
C ALA A 92 7.42 2.10 -2.28
N THR A 93 7.44 3.40 -2.00
CA THR A 93 8.46 4.02 -1.14
C THR A 93 7.82 4.45 0.17
N PHE A 94 8.56 4.25 1.26
CA PHE A 94 8.18 4.75 2.57
C PHE A 94 9.06 5.95 2.91
N HIS A 95 8.43 7.11 3.03
CA HIS A 95 9.09 8.30 3.53
C HIS A 95 8.74 8.42 5.01
N HIS A 96 9.66 8.00 5.88
CA HIS A 96 9.66 8.49 7.26
C HIS A 96 9.91 9.99 7.18
N ASP A 97 8.94 10.81 7.55
CA ASP A 97 9.14 12.24 7.70
C ASP A 97 10.02 12.45 8.94
N PRO A 98 11.31 12.80 8.79
CA PRO A 98 12.20 12.98 9.93
C PRO A 98 11.91 14.29 10.68
N ASP A 99 11.13 15.22 10.08
CA ASP A 99 10.93 16.56 10.60
C ASP A 99 9.79 16.67 11.63
N ILE A 100 9.11 15.56 11.98
CA ILE A 100 8.02 15.57 12.98
C ILE A 100 8.46 15.01 14.35
N ASP A 101 9.71 14.56 14.50
CA ASP A 101 10.17 13.91 15.74
C ASP A 101 11.36 14.62 16.43
N ASP A 102 11.55 15.92 16.18
CA ASP A 102 12.59 16.71 16.86
C ASP A 102 12.17 18.17 17.10
N GLU A 103 11.19 18.37 17.99
CA GLU A 103 11.27 19.51 18.90
C GLU A 103 11.54 18.97 20.31
N PRO A 104 12.73 19.21 20.90
CA PRO A 104 12.85 19.03 22.33
C PRO A 104 11.86 19.98 22.99
N LEU A 105 10.90 19.43 23.75
CA LEU A 105 10.07 20.23 24.64
C LEU A 105 10.98 21.00 25.59
N THR A 106 11.37 22.22 25.23
CA THR A 106 12.10 23.10 26.12
C THR A 106 11.20 23.36 27.33
N PRO A 107 11.59 22.99 28.56
CA PRO A 107 10.81 23.37 29.72
C PRO A 107 10.85 24.89 29.80
N VAL A 108 9.69 25.53 29.63
CA VAL A 108 9.53 26.96 29.94
C VAL A 108 9.75 27.14 31.45
N SER A 109 10.98 27.48 31.82
CA SER A 109 11.28 27.97 33.16
C SER A 109 10.59 29.34 33.29
N SER A 110 9.49 29.36 34.03
CA SER A 110 8.82 30.59 34.44
C SER A 110 9.69 31.28 35.48
N ASN A 111 10.07 32.52 35.18
CA ASN A 111 10.76 33.43 36.10
C ASN A 111 9.73 34.22 36.90
#